data_AF-A0A3A5HNQ5-F1
#
_entry.id   AF-A0A3A5HNQ5-F1
#
_cell.length_a   1.000
_cell.length_b   1.000
_cell.length_c   1.000
_cell.angle_alpha   90.00
_cell.angle_beta   90.00
_cell.angle_gamma   90.00
#
_symmetry.space_group_name_H-M   'P 1'
#
loop_
_entity.id
_entity.type
_entity.pdbx_description
1 polymer ?
#
loop_
_entity_poly.entity_id
_entity_poly.type
_entity_poly.pdbx_seq_one_letter_code
_entity_poly.pdbx_strand_id
1 'polypeptide(L)'
;MLPYEPLIKTIHSKVKCYTRKTKKKIKSGETHSYSSKQFIIPLKNDQPFSCEDEVSILKSEDFFRMNDLLNQRRSDYEEQLQRIIYLEQEVNILKNKLKYYNDLEVDIKLLKLKRLERELFELEEKSKKQEEKINDLKKRLEKDEIINKGSGVLGKLSDLFINKNDKNP
;
A
#
# COMPACT_ATOMS: atom_id res chain seq x y z
N MET A 1 -22.65 -5.10 -3.54
CA MET A 1 -22.94 -4.52 -4.87
C MET A 1 -24.01 -3.47 -4.67
N LEU A 2 -23.73 -2.21 -4.98
CA LEU A 2 -24.78 -1.18 -4.94
C LEU A 2 -25.80 -1.52 -6.04
N PRO A 3 -27.10 -1.59 -5.73
CA PRO A 3 -28.12 -1.71 -6.75
C PRO A 3 -28.10 -0.40 -7.53
N TYR A 4 -27.56 -0.42 -8.74
CA TYR A 4 -27.61 0.73 -9.64
C TYR A 4 -29.06 0.89 -10.09
N GLU A 5 -29.87 1.59 -9.30
CA GLU A 5 -31.12 2.13 -9.82
C GLU A 5 -30.75 3.23 -10.83
N PRO A 6 -31.26 3.15 -12.07
CA PRO A 6 -30.98 4.17 -13.05
C PRO A 6 -31.53 5.52 -12.58
N LEU A 7 -30.68 6.55 -12.58
CA LEU A 7 -31.03 7.94 -12.22
C LEU A 7 -32.15 8.52 -13.11
N ILE A 8 -32.37 7.93 -14.28
CA ILE A 8 -33.40 8.36 -15.22
C ILE A 8 -34.13 7.11 -15.72
N LYS A 9 -35.44 7.06 -15.47
CA LYS A 9 -36.34 6.04 -16.03
C LYS A 9 -37.02 6.63 -17.26
N THR A 10 -36.89 5.98 -18.41
CA THR A 10 -37.51 6.43 -19.65
C THR A 10 -38.52 5.40 -20.15
N ILE A 11 -39.62 5.87 -20.74
CA ILE A 11 -40.60 4.98 -21.36
C ILE A 11 -41.19 5.60 -22.62
N HIS A 12 -41.44 4.75 -23.62
CA HIS A 12 -42.17 5.13 -24.82
C HIS A 12 -43.66 4.80 -24.64
N SER A 13 -44.51 5.83 -24.55
CA SER A 13 -45.96 5.67 -24.39
C SER A 13 -46.73 6.63 -25.30
N LYS A 14 -47.98 6.25 -25.62
CA LYS A 14 -48.90 7.09 -26.38
C LYS A 14 -49.50 8.15 -25.46
N VAL A 15 -49.22 9.42 -25.71
CA VAL A 15 -49.81 10.54 -24.95
C VAL A 15 -51.12 10.97 -25.59
N LYS A 16 -52.19 11.09 -24.80
CA LYS A 16 -53.46 11.68 -25.25
C LYS A 16 -53.54 13.14 -24.80
N CYS A 17 -53.83 14.05 -25.74
CA CYS A 17 -53.98 15.49 -25.46
C CYS A 17 -55.45 15.89 -25.55
N TYR A 18 -55.95 16.59 -24.53
CA TYR A 18 -57.31 17.06 -24.44
C TYR A 18 -57.33 18.57 -24.18
N THR A 19 -58.24 19.29 -24.83
CA THR A 19 -58.49 20.70 -24.52
C THR A 19 -59.64 20.79 -23.53
N ARG A 20 -59.35 21.08 -22.27
CA ARG A 20 -60.36 21.30 -21.24
C ARG A 20 -60.73 22.78 -21.20
N LYS A 21 -62.02 23.07 -21.44
CA LYS A 21 -62.58 24.41 -21.21
C LYS A 21 -63.07 24.50 -19.77
N THR A 22 -62.58 25.47 -19.03
CA THR A 22 -63.04 25.78 -17.67
C THR A 22 -63.67 27.16 -17.66
N LYS A 23 -64.85 27.28 -17.08
CA LYS A 23 -65.52 28.58 -16.92
C LYS A 23 -65.30 29.04 -15.49
N LYS A 24 -64.78 30.25 -15.30
CA LYS A 24 -64.69 30.89 -13.98
C LYS A 24 -65.48 32.19 -13.99
N LYS A 25 -66.34 32.34 -12.98
CA LYS A 25 -67.07 33.59 -12.74
C LYS A 25 -66.17 34.49 -11.91
N ILE A 26 -65.91 35.69 -12.38
CA ILE A 26 -65.10 36.68 -11.65
C ILE A 26 -66.01 37.56 -10.78
N LYS A 27 -65.41 38.30 -9.83
CA LYS A 27 -66.14 39.10 -8.83
C LYS A 27 -67.05 40.18 -9.45
N SER A 28 -66.77 40.61 -10.69
CA SER A 28 -67.62 41.55 -11.46
C SER A 28 -68.91 40.93 -12.00
N GLY A 29 -69.12 39.62 -11.84
CA GLY A 29 -70.29 38.89 -12.36
C GLY A 29 -70.11 38.30 -13.76
N GLU A 30 -69.08 38.73 -14.50
CA GLU A 30 -68.73 38.20 -15.81
C GLU A 30 -68.19 36.77 -15.72
N THR A 31 -68.46 35.96 -16.75
CA THR A 31 -67.97 34.57 -16.84
C THR A 31 -66.95 34.46 -17.95
N HIS A 32 -65.69 34.21 -17.58
CA HIS A 32 -64.63 33.94 -18.56
C HIS A 32 -64.45 32.44 -18.76
N SER A 33 -64.21 32.06 -20.02
CA SER A 33 -63.87 30.70 -20.40
C SER A 33 -62.38 30.60 -20.68
N TYR A 34 -61.69 29.72 -19.96
CA TYR A 34 -60.27 29.43 -20.12
C TYR A 34 -60.10 28.05 -20.76
N SER A 35 -59.30 27.95 -21.82
CA SER A 35 -58.92 26.66 -22.39
C SER A 35 -57.54 26.25 -21.89
N SER A 36 -57.44 25.10 -21.25
CA SER A 36 -56.17 24.48 -20.88
C SER A 36 -55.98 23.18 -21.66
N LYS A 37 -54.78 22.95 -22.19
CA LYS A 37 -54.40 21.63 -22.72
C LYS A 37 -54.01 20.73 -21.55
N GLN A 38 -54.53 19.51 -21.54
CA GLN A 38 -54.22 18.47 -20.56
C GLN A 38 -53.66 17.26 -21.29
N PHE A 39 -52.53 16.75 -20.82
CA PHE A 39 -51.89 15.55 -21.37
C PHE A 39 -52.10 14.40 -20.40
N ILE A 40 -52.60 13.27 -20.92
CA ILE A 40 -52.81 12.04 -20.16
C ILE A 40 -51.85 10.99 -20.71
N ILE A 41 -51.03 10.44 -19.82
CA ILE A 41 -50.11 9.35 -20.11
C ILE A 41 -50.72 8.08 -19.52
N PRO A 42 -51.22 7.14 -20.33
CA PRO A 42 -51.63 5.84 -19.84
C PRO A 42 -50.38 5.07 -19.41
N LEU A 43 -50.26 4.82 -18.11
CA LEU A 43 -49.25 3.92 -17.56
C LEU A 43 -49.79 2.48 -17.62
N LYS A 44 -48.94 1.52 -17.97
CA LYS A 44 -49.25 0.08 -17.78
C LYS A 44 -48.93 -0.30 -16.33
N ASN A 45 -49.60 -1.32 -15.79
CA ASN A 45 -49.45 -1.75 -14.39
C ASN A 45 -48.01 -2.10 -13.99
N ASP A 46 -47.18 -2.52 -14.94
CA ASP A 46 -45.79 -2.95 -14.69
C ASP A 46 -44.76 -1.81 -14.83
N GLN A 47 -45.21 -0.56 -14.94
CA GLN A 47 -44.29 0.56 -15.16
C GLN A 47 -43.70 1.08 -13.83
N PRO A 48 -42.40 1.44 -13.80
CA PRO A 48 -41.67 1.74 -12.57
C PRO A 48 -41.88 3.19 -12.06
N PHE A 49 -42.99 3.84 -12.45
CA PHE A 49 -43.28 5.24 -12.13
C PHE A 49 -44.33 5.34 -11.02
N SER A 50 -44.05 6.19 -10.03
CA SER A 50 -45.03 6.65 -9.05
C SER A 50 -45.79 7.88 -9.58
N CYS A 51 -47.01 8.11 -9.11
CA CYS A 51 -47.73 9.36 -9.38
C CYS A 51 -47.07 10.59 -8.75
N GLU A 52 -46.12 10.38 -7.84
CA GLU A 52 -45.32 11.44 -7.18
C GLU A 52 -44.07 11.82 -7.99
N ASP A 53 -43.70 11.03 -9.00
CA ASP A 53 -42.51 11.30 -9.80
C ASP A 53 -42.71 12.52 -10.70
N GLU A 54 -41.69 13.38 -10.80
CA GLU A 54 -41.69 14.46 -11.79
C GLU A 54 -41.49 13.89 -13.20
N VAL A 55 -42.53 13.97 -14.03
CA VAL A 55 -42.51 13.43 -15.39
C VAL A 55 -42.36 14.54 -16.42
N SER A 56 -41.42 14.36 -17.34
CA SER A 56 -41.27 15.19 -18.54
C SER A 56 -41.67 14.43 -19.79
N ILE A 57 -42.50 15.05 -20.64
CA ILE A 57 -42.93 14.46 -21.92
C ILE A 57 -41.93 14.90 -22.99
N LEU A 58 -41.24 13.93 -23.59
CA LEU A 58 -40.34 14.13 -24.71
C LEU A 58 -41.01 13.68 -26.02
N LYS A 59 -40.57 14.26 -27.14
CA LYS A 59 -40.96 13.75 -28.46
C LYS A 59 -40.36 12.36 -28.68
N SER A 60 -41.05 11.51 -29.44
CA SER A 60 -40.58 10.15 -29.73
C SER A 60 -39.19 10.14 -30.40
N GLU A 61 -38.92 11.06 -31.31
CA GLU A 61 -37.61 11.20 -31.98
C GLU A 61 -36.48 11.43 -30.97
N ASP A 62 -36.68 12.34 -30.01
CA ASP A 62 -35.72 12.62 -28.96
C ASP A 62 -35.58 11.46 -27.97
N PHE A 63 -36.67 10.72 -27.69
CA PHE A 63 -36.64 9.52 -26.87
C PHE A 63 -35.70 8.47 -27.47
N PHE A 64 -35.84 8.14 -28.76
CA PHE A 64 -34.98 7.14 -29.39
C PHE A 64 -33.51 7.57 -29.40
N ARG A 65 -33.23 8.83 -29.74
CA ARG A 65 -31.86 9.37 -29.69
C ARG A 65 -31.25 9.29 -28.29
N MET A 66 -32.02 9.65 -27.26
CA MET A 66 -31.57 9.55 -25.87
C MET A 66 -31.36 8.11 -25.42
N ASN A 67 -32.26 7.19 -25.82
CA ASN A 67 -32.17 5.79 -25.45
C ASN A 67 -30.93 5.13 -26.08
N ASP A 68 -30.65 5.40 -27.35
CA ASP A 68 -29.45 4.91 -28.03
C ASP A 68 -28.18 5.41 -27.34
N LEU A 69 -28.15 6.71 -26.97
CA LEU A 69 -27.03 7.31 -26.25
C LEU A 69 -26.86 6.74 -24.84
N LEU A 70 -27.95 6.47 -24.13
CA LEU A 70 -27.92 5.82 -22.82
C LEU A 70 -27.41 4.38 -22.91
N ASN A 71 -27.83 3.63 -23.94
CA ASN A 71 -27.36 2.27 -24.18
C ASN A 71 -25.87 2.24 -24.54
N GLN A 72 -25.40 3.15 -25.38
CA GLN A 72 -23.97 3.30 -25.71
C GLN A 72 -23.15 3.59 -24.45
N ARG A 73 -23.53 4.62 -23.67
CA ARG A 73 -22.83 4.96 -22.43
C ARG A 73 -22.84 3.83 -21.40
N ARG A 74 -23.93 3.07 -21.33
CA ARG A 74 -24.02 1.90 -20.46
C ARG A 74 -23.01 0.83 -20.89
N SER A 75 -22.91 0.56 -22.18
CA SER A 75 -21.90 -0.37 -22.73
C SER A 75 -20.49 0.10 -22.40
N ASP A 76 -20.18 1.38 -22.66
CA ASP A 76 -18.86 1.97 -22.34
C ASP A 76 -18.53 1.85 -20.85
N TYR A 77 -19.52 2.06 -19.98
CA TYR A 77 -19.36 1.94 -18.54
C TYR A 77 -19.12 0.49 -18.10
N GLU A 78 -19.84 -0.48 -18.67
CA GLU A 78 -19.65 -1.90 -18.41
C GLU A 78 -18.24 -2.36 -18.85
N GLU A 79 -17.74 -1.89 -19.99
CA GLU A 79 -16.37 -2.13 -20.45
C GLU A 79 -15.32 -1.52 -19.50
N GLN A 80 -15.52 -0.26 -19.09
CA GLN A 80 -14.63 0.40 -18.13
C GLN A 80 -14.62 -0.33 -16.78
N LEU A 81 -15.78 -0.79 -16.31
CA LEU A 81 -15.89 -1.54 -15.07
C LEU A 81 -15.14 -2.87 -15.15
N GLN A 82 -15.28 -3.60 -16.26
CA GLN A 82 -14.51 -4.83 -16.49
C GLN A 82 -13.00 -4.57 -16.50
N ARG A 83 -12.56 -3.46 -17.13
CA ARG A 83 -11.16 -3.05 -17.14
C ARG A 83 -10.65 -2.73 -15.74
N ILE A 84 -11.43 -2.03 -14.91
CA ILE A 84 -11.07 -1.72 -13.52
C ILE A 84 -10.90 -3.02 -12.73
N ILE A 85 -11.86 -3.94 -12.83
CA ILE A 85 -11.79 -5.25 -12.15
C ILE A 85 -10.53 -6.01 -12.56
N TYR A 86 -10.22 -6.01 -13.86
CA TYR A 86 -8.99 -6.65 -14.37
C TYR A 86 -7.72 -6.01 -13.79
N LEU A 87 -7.64 -4.68 -13.79
CA LEU A 87 -6.49 -3.95 -13.25
C LEU A 87 -6.33 -4.17 -11.73
N GLU A 88 -7.42 -4.25 -10.98
CA GLU A 88 -7.39 -4.58 -9.56
C GLU A 88 -6.81 -5.99 -9.30
N GLN A 89 -7.20 -6.96 -10.12
CA GLN A 89 -6.63 -8.31 -10.06
C GLN A 89 -5.14 -8.31 -10.39
N GLU A 90 -4.73 -7.60 -11.44
CA GLU A 90 -3.33 -7.48 -11.85
C GLU A 90 -2.46 -6.82 -10.76
N VAL A 91 -2.95 -5.73 -10.15
CA VAL A 91 -2.28 -5.07 -9.03
C VAL A 91 -2.11 -6.01 -7.84
N ASN A 92 -3.12 -6.82 -7.52
CA ASN A 92 -3.01 -7.80 -6.43
C ASN A 92 -1.98 -8.89 -6.74
N ILE A 93 -1.91 -9.37 -7.98
CA ILE A 93 -0.89 -10.33 -8.41
C ILE A 93 0.51 -9.70 -8.27
N LEU A 94 0.70 -8.46 -8.72
CA LEU A 94 1.98 -7.76 -8.63
C LEU A 94 2.40 -7.53 -7.18
N LYS A 95 1.47 -7.15 -6.29
CA LYS A 95 1.74 -7.03 -4.85
C LYS A 95 2.20 -8.35 -4.23
N ASN A 96 1.57 -9.46 -4.59
CA ASN A 96 1.96 -10.79 -4.11
C ASN A 96 3.35 -11.18 -4.61
N LYS A 97 3.66 -10.93 -5.89
CA LYS A 97 5.01 -11.16 -6.44
C LYS A 97 6.06 -10.32 -5.72
N LEU A 98 5.79 -9.03 -5.50
CA LEU A 98 6.70 -8.14 -4.79
C LEU A 98 6.97 -8.64 -3.36
N LYS A 99 5.92 -9.06 -2.65
CA LYS A 99 6.06 -9.65 -1.32
C LYS A 99 6.95 -10.89 -1.33
N TYR A 100 6.71 -11.81 -2.27
CA TYR A 100 7.53 -13.01 -2.42
C TYR A 100 9.02 -12.68 -2.63
N TYR A 101 9.34 -11.75 -3.52
CA TYR A 101 10.74 -11.37 -3.77
C TYR A 101 11.38 -10.66 -2.57
N ASN A 102 10.63 -9.83 -1.84
CA ASN A 102 11.11 -9.20 -0.62
C ASN A 102 11.41 -10.24 0.46
N ASP A 103 10.51 -11.21 0.67
CA ASP A 103 10.70 -12.28 1.66
C ASP A 103 11.94 -13.12 1.29
N LEU A 104 12.12 -13.43 0.00
CA LEU A 104 13.28 -14.17 -0.50
C LEU A 104 14.59 -13.38 -0.32
N GLU A 105 14.58 -12.07 -0.54
CA GLU A 105 15.74 -11.21 -0.27
C GLU A 105 16.08 -11.16 1.22
N VAL A 106 15.07 -11.06 2.08
CA VAL A 106 15.22 -11.09 3.55
C VAL A 106 15.83 -12.42 3.98
N ASP A 107 15.38 -13.54 3.45
CA ASP A 107 15.93 -14.87 3.75
C ASP A 107 17.40 -15.00 3.34
N ILE A 108 17.78 -14.50 2.17
CA ILE A 108 19.18 -14.48 1.72
C ILE A 108 20.04 -13.62 2.65
N LYS A 109 19.55 -12.44 3.05
CA LYS A 109 20.25 -11.55 3.98
C LYS A 109 20.40 -12.20 5.36
N LEU A 110 19.37 -12.87 5.87
CA LEU A 110 19.41 -13.62 7.12
C LEU A 110 20.43 -14.76 7.08
N LEU A 111 20.50 -15.51 5.97
CA LEU A 111 21.50 -16.56 5.79
C LEU A 111 22.93 -16.00 5.78
N LYS A 112 23.15 -14.85 5.14
CA LYS A 112 24.46 -14.16 5.18
C LYS A 112 24.81 -13.69 6.59
N LEU A 113 23.87 -13.10 7.32
CA LEU A 113 24.06 -12.69 8.72
C LEU A 113 24.47 -13.88 9.60
N LYS A 114 23.75 -15.00 9.51
CA LYS A 114 24.09 -16.22 10.27
C LYS A 114 25.47 -16.80 9.94
N ARG A 115 25.98 -16.59 8.72
CA ARG A 115 27.36 -16.99 8.37
C ARG A 115 28.37 -16.06 9.01
N LEU A 116 28.16 -14.75 8.89
CA LEU A 116 29.03 -13.73 9.49
C LEU A 116 29.09 -13.85 11.02
N GLU A 117 27.96 -14.15 11.69
CA GLU A 117 27.93 -14.41 13.13
C GLU A 117 28.81 -15.59 13.54
N ARG A 118 28.81 -16.68 12.76
CA ARG A 118 29.69 -17.84 13.03
C ARG A 118 31.16 -17.47 12.82
N GLU A 119 31.47 -16.77 11.73
CA GLU A 119 32.84 -16.33 11.45
C GLU A 119 33.37 -15.40 12.55
N LEU A 120 32.53 -14.48 13.06
CA LEU A 120 32.84 -13.62 14.21
C LEU A 120 33.11 -14.44 15.47
N PHE A 121 32.25 -15.42 15.78
CA PHE A 121 32.43 -16.28 16.94
C PHE A 121 33.75 -17.08 16.86
N GLU A 122 34.08 -17.63 15.68
CA GLU A 122 35.35 -18.33 15.47
C GLU A 122 36.57 -17.39 15.61
N LEU A 123 36.45 -16.15 15.15
CA LEU A 123 37.48 -15.12 15.32
C LEU A 123 37.65 -14.73 16.79
N GLU A 124 36.56 -14.55 17.53
CA GLU A 124 36.60 -14.27 18.97
C GLU A 124 37.24 -15.41 19.76
N GLU A 125 36.92 -16.68 19.44
CA GLU A 125 37.59 -17.82 20.06
C GLU A 125 39.09 -17.84 19.76
N LYS A 126 39.48 -17.58 18.50
CA LYS A 126 40.90 -17.51 18.11
C LYS A 126 41.62 -16.39 18.85
N SER A 127 40.98 -15.22 18.97
CA SER A 127 41.50 -14.06 19.71
C SER A 127 41.70 -14.39 21.19
N LYS A 128 40.68 -14.97 21.85
CA LYS A 128 40.79 -15.43 23.25
C LYS A 128 41.94 -16.41 23.46
N LYS A 129 42.08 -17.41 22.59
CA LYS A 129 43.19 -18.37 22.64
C LYS A 129 44.55 -17.69 22.45
N GLN A 130 44.65 -16.64 21.63
CA GLN A 130 45.88 -15.86 21.47
C GLN A 130 46.17 -15.00 22.70
N GLU A 131 45.16 -14.35 23.29
CA GLU A 131 45.31 -13.59 24.53
C GLU A 131 45.76 -14.48 25.70
N GLU A 132 45.18 -15.68 25.84
CA GLU A 132 45.61 -16.67 26.83
C GLU A 132 47.09 -17.05 26.64
N LYS A 133 47.51 -17.34 25.40
CA LYS A 133 48.92 -17.65 25.08
C LYS A 133 49.86 -16.49 25.42
N ILE A 134 49.46 -15.25 25.11
CA ILE A 134 50.24 -14.05 25.43
C ILE A 134 50.35 -13.88 26.95
N ASN A 135 49.26 -14.09 27.69
CA ASN A 135 49.25 -14.03 29.15
C ASN A 135 50.12 -15.11 29.77
N ASP A 136 50.11 -16.33 29.23
CA ASP A 136 51.00 -17.41 29.67
C ASP A 136 52.47 -17.10 29.38
N LEU A 137 52.78 -16.52 28.21
CA LEU A 137 54.13 -16.06 27.88
C LEU A 137 54.59 -14.93 28.82
N LYS A 138 53.73 -13.97 29.14
CA LYS A 138 54.01 -12.92 30.14
C LYS A 138 54.34 -13.52 31.50
N LYS A 139 53.52 -14.45 31.99
CA LYS A 139 53.77 -15.13 33.28
C LYS A 139 55.08 -15.91 33.29
N ARG A 140 55.47 -16.52 32.16
CA ARG A 140 56.76 -17.21 32.02
C ARG A 140 57.93 -16.22 32.05
N LEU A 141 57.84 -15.14 31.28
CA LEU A 141 58.84 -14.07 31.28
C LEU A 141 59.02 -13.42 32.66
N GLU A 142 57.92 -13.13 33.36
CA GLU A 142 57.98 -12.60 34.73
C GLU A 142 58.68 -13.59 35.70
N LYS A 143 58.42 -14.89 35.56
CA LYS A 143 59.13 -15.92 36.35
C LYS A 143 60.62 -15.99 36.00
N ASP A 144 60.98 -15.91 34.72
CA ASP A 144 62.38 -15.94 34.28
C ASP A 144 63.15 -14.68 34.71
N GLU A 145 62.51 -13.50 34.73
CA GLU A 145 63.10 -12.28 35.31
C GLU A 145 63.30 -12.39 36.83
N ILE A 146 62.38 -13.04 37.55
CA ILE A 146 62.54 -13.31 38.99
C ILE A 146 63.70 -14.29 39.23
N ILE A 147 63.87 -15.31 38.38
CA ILE A 147 64.99 -16.25 38.47
C ILE A 147 66.32 -15.56 38.14
N ASN A 148 66.38 -14.67 37.14
CA ASN A 148 67.58 -13.91 36.82
C ASN A 148 67.92 -12.83 37.87
N LYS A 149 66.93 -12.29 38.59
CA LYS A 149 67.15 -11.44 39.78
C LYS A 149 67.52 -12.25 41.03
N GLY A 150 67.13 -13.52 41.10
CA GLY A 150 67.39 -14.45 42.22
C GLY A 150 68.66 -15.28 42.09
N SER A 151 69.20 -15.48 40.88
CA SER A 151 70.50 -16.14 40.68
C SER A 151 71.62 -15.11 40.81
N GLY A 152 72.12 -14.94 42.04
CA GLY A 152 73.21 -14.04 42.43
C GLY A 152 74.60 -14.35 41.84
N VAL A 153 74.66 -14.55 40.53
CA VAL A 153 75.91 -14.75 39.76
C VAL A 153 76.24 -13.52 38.92
N LEU A 154 75.23 -12.81 38.38
CA LEU A 154 75.46 -11.62 37.55
C LEU A 154 75.85 -10.37 38.36
N GLY A 155 75.33 -10.21 39.59
CA GLY A 155 75.72 -9.10 40.48
C GLY A 155 77.13 -9.23 41.07
N LYS A 156 77.72 -10.43 41.08
CA LYS A 156 79.11 -10.64 41.56
C LYS A 156 80.16 -10.43 40.47
N LEU A 157 79.78 -10.54 39.19
CA LEU A 157 80.69 -10.30 38.08
C LEU A 157 80.88 -8.79 37.83
N SER A 158 79.86 -7.96 38.03
CA SER A 158 80.00 -6.49 37.91
C SER A 158 80.96 -5.90 38.95
N ASP A 159 81.03 -6.46 40.16
CA ASP A 159 81.93 -5.95 41.22
C ASP A 159 83.40 -6.39 41.03
N LEU A 160 83.65 -7.45 40.27
CA LEU A 160 85.00 -7.93 39.95
C LEU A 160 85.68 -7.12 38.84
N PHE A 161 84.92 -6.44 37.98
CA PHE A 161 85.48 -5.58 36.92
C PHE A 161 85.65 -4.12 37.34
N ILE A 162 84.99 -3.65 38.40
CA ILE A 162 85.13 -2.27 38.88
C ILE A 162 86.40 -2.09 39.72
N ASN A 163 86.88 -3.14 40.42
CA ASN A 163 88.05 -3.02 41.32
C ASN A 163 89.43 -3.28 40.66
N LYS A 164 89.52 -3.44 39.33
CA LYS A 164 90.81 -3.67 38.63
C LYS A 164 91.32 -2.49 37.80
N ASN A 165 90.57 -1.39 37.69
CA ASN A 165 90.99 -0.22 36.90
C ASN A 165 91.51 0.97 37.73
N ASP A 166 91.48 0.90 39.06
CA ASP A 166 92.08 1.94 39.92
C ASP A 166 93.28 1.38 40.69
N LYS A 167 94.41 1.25 39.99
CA LYS A 167 95.80 1.38 40.49
C LYS A 167 96.79 1.24 39.33
N ASN A 168 96.99 2.35 38.63
CA ASN A 168 98.26 2.71 37.98
C ASN A 168 99.02 3.61 38.98
N PRO A 169 100.34 3.80 38.78
CA PRO A 169 101.47 2.99 39.27
C PRO A 169 101.64 2.95 40.80
#